data_AF-A0A7C1HMI3-F1
#
_entry.id   AF-A0A7C1HMI3-F1
#
_cell.length_a   1.000
_cell.length_b   1.000
_cell.length_c   1.000
_cell.angle_alpha   90.00
_cell.angle_beta   90.00
_cell.angle_gamma   90.00
#
_symmetry.space_group_name_H-M   'P 1'
#
loop_
_entity.id
_entity.type
_entity.pdbx_description
1 polymer ?
#
loop_
_entity_poly.entity_id
_entity_poly.type
_entity_poly.pdbx_seq_one_letter_code
_entity_poly.pdbx_strand_id
1 'polypeptide(L)' 'MKDTLITSKIKKREIVVFIICFVAAYILNVVGIIYYKSPAIELVTQLHVVLILAIIFYLAIIILRVLYLLLSRLWFLIKK' A
#
# COMPACT_ATOMS: atom_id res chain seq x y z
N MET A 1 23.09 16.39 -4.01
CA MET A 1 21.84 15.59 -4.07
C MET A 1 20.90 16.33 -5.01
N LYS A 2 20.46 15.72 -6.12
CA LYS A 2 19.62 16.39 -7.12
C LYS A 2 18.29 16.81 -6.51
N ASP A 3 17.92 18.07 -6.68
CA ASP A 3 16.64 18.66 -6.29
C ASP A 3 15.50 17.88 -6.94
N THR A 4 14.95 16.93 -6.18
CA THR A 4 13.75 16.21 -6.59
C THR A 4 12.59 17.16 -6.32
N LEU A 5 11.75 17.45 -7.31
CA LEU A 5 10.57 18.33 -7.21
C LEU A 5 9.57 17.90 -6.10
N ILE A 6 9.74 16.70 -5.55
CA ILE A 6 8.94 16.16 -4.45
C ILE A 6 9.58 16.57 -3.11
N THR A 7 8.88 17.41 -2.36
CA THR A 7 9.28 17.82 -1.01
C THR A 7 9.54 16.61 -0.11
N SER A 8 10.59 16.69 0.72
CA SER A 8 11.04 15.61 1.60
C SER A 8 9.94 15.12 2.55
N LYS A 9 8.97 15.98 2.90
CA LYS A 9 7.81 15.62 3.74
C LYS A 9 6.88 14.60 3.07
N ILE A 10 6.60 14.78 1.77
CA ILE A 10 5.76 13.85 0.99
C ILE A 10 6.48 12.51 0.84
N LYS A 11 7.77 12.53 0.52
CA LYS A 11 8.58 11.30 0.37
C LYS A 11 8.56 10.44 1.63
N LYS A 12 8.72 11.05 2.82
CA LYS A 12 8.63 10.33 4.10
C LYS A 12 7.25 9.69 4.29
N ARG A 13 6.18 10.42 4.00
CA ARG A 13 4.81 9.91 4.12
C ARG A 13 4.56 8.71 3.21
N GLU A 14 4.96 8.79 1.93
CA GLU A 14 4.74 7.69 0.99
C GLU A 14 5.54 6.43 1.37
N ILE A 15 6.77 6.60 1.88
CA ILE A 15 7.56 5.47 2.41
C ILE A 15 6.85 4.82 3.61
N VAL A 16 6.33 5.60 4.55
CA VAL A 16 5.60 5.07 5.71
C VAL A 16 4.34 4.30 5.27
N VAL A 17 3.58 4.85 4.33
CA VAL A 17 2.38 4.16 3.78
C VAL A 17 2.79 2.85 3.12
N PHE A 18 3.85 2.85 2.31
CA PHE A 18 4.34 1.65 1.67
C PHE A 18 4.80 0.58 2.67
N ILE A 19 5.51 0.97 3.74
CA ILE A 19 5.91 0.06 4.82
C ILE A 19 4.68 -0.56 5.50
N ILE A 20 3.64 0.22 5.77
CA ILE A 20 2.40 -0.29 6.36
C ILE A 20 1.74 -1.32 5.43
N CYS A 21 1.67 -1.04 4.12
CA CYS A 21 1.16 -1.99 3.13
C CYS A 21 2.00 -3.28 3.07
N PHE A 22 3.32 -3.16 3.16
CA PHE A 22 4.22 -4.32 3.16
C PHE A 22 4.03 -5.18 4.40
N VAL A 23 3.93 -4.57 5.58
CA VAL A 23 3.65 -5.29 6.84
C VAL A 23 2.29 -5.97 6.77
N ALA A 24 1.25 -5.30 6.26
CA ALA A 24 -0.07 -5.91 6.08
C ALA A 24 -0.05 -7.11 5.12
N ALA A 25 0.64 -6.99 3.98
CA ALA A 25 0.80 -8.09 3.03
C ALA A 25 1.58 -9.27 3.64
N TYR A 26 2.61 -9.00 4.44
CA TYR A 26 3.36 -10.03 5.14
C TYR A 26 2.50 -10.76 6.18
N ILE A 27 1.69 -10.04 6.96
CA ILE A 27 0.76 -10.66 7.91
C ILE A 27 -0.23 -11.58 7.19
N LEU A 28 -0.79 -11.17 6.05
CA LEU A 28 -1.68 -12.02 5.26
C LEU A 28 -0.97 -13.28 4.75
N ASN A 29 0.29 -13.16 4.36
CA ASN A 29 1.09 -14.31 3.96
C ASN A 29 1.28 -15.30 5.12
N VAL A 30 1.62 -14.80 6.32
CA VAL A 30 1.72 -15.61 7.54
C VAL A 30 0.38 -16.28 7.89
N VAL A 31 -0.73 -15.53 7.82
CA VAL A 31 -2.08 -16.07 8.08
C VAL A 31 -2.44 -17.18 7.09
N GLY A 32 -2.11 -17.02 5.80
CA GLY A 32 -2.30 -18.05 4.80
C GLY A 32 -1.57 -19.34 5.16
N ILE A 33 -0.30 -19.23 5.55
CA ILE A 33 0.52 -20.39 5.92
C ILE A 33 -0.06 -21.11 7.15
N ILE A 34 -0.53 -20.38 8.15
CA ILE A 34 -1.19 -20.96 9.34
C ILE A 34 -2.49 -21.67 8.95
N TYR A 35 -3.34 -21.02 8.14
CA TYR A 35 -4.65 -21.54 7.77
C TYR A 35 -4.55 -22.79 6.89
N TYR A 36 -3.66 -22.77 5.91
CA TYR A 36 -3.44 -23.88 4.97
C TYR A 36 -2.43 -24.92 5.47
N LYS A 37 -1.88 -24.75 6.69
CA LYS A 37 -0.82 -25.59 7.27
C LYS A 37 0.36 -25.81 6.31
N SER A 38 0.71 -24.76 5.55
CA SER A 38 1.83 -24.79 4.62
C SER A 38 3.17 -24.92 5.35
N PRO A 39 4.20 -25.50 4.71
CA PRO A 39 5.53 -25.58 5.28
C PRO A 39 6.15 -24.19 5.45
N ALA A 40 6.88 -23.97 6.55
CA ALA A 40 7.47 -22.68 6.89
C ALA A 40 8.48 -22.14 5.85
N ILE A 41 9.02 -23.02 4.99
CA ILE A 41 9.88 -22.63 3.85
C ILE A 41 9.13 -21.68 2.88
N GLU A 42 7.80 -21.77 2.82
CA GLU A 42 6.97 -20.91 1.97
C GLU A 42 6.99 -19.44 2.40
N LEU A 43 7.30 -19.13 3.67
CA LEU A 43 7.47 -17.74 4.12
C LEU A 43 8.60 -17.03 3.36
N VAL A 44 9.66 -17.76 3.03
CA VAL A 44 10.83 -17.20 2.35
C VAL A 44 10.63 -17.26 0.83
N THR A 45 10.11 -18.37 0.32
CA THR A 45 9.90 -18.49 -1.12
C THR A 45 8.82 -17.54 -1.62
N GLN A 46 7.80 -17.21 -0.83
CA GLN A 46 6.70 -16.31 -1.24
C GLN A 46 6.99 -14.81 -1.00
N LEU A 47 8.21 -14.40 -0.64
CA LEU A 47 8.54 -12.98 -0.44
C LEU A 47 8.23 -12.09 -1.66
N HIS A 48 8.37 -12.64 -2.87
CA HIS A 48 8.00 -11.93 -4.10
C HIS A 48 6.49 -11.71 -4.21
N VAL A 49 5.67 -12.66 -3.75
CA VAL A 49 4.20 -12.53 -3.69
C VAL A 49 3.81 -11.47 -2.66
N VAL A 50 4.47 -11.46 -1.50
CA VAL A 50 4.28 -10.41 -0.47
C VAL A 50 4.57 -9.03 -1.03
N LEU A 51 5.66 -8.88 -1.80
CA LEU A 51 6.00 -7.61 -2.43
C LEU A 51 4.94 -7.16 -3.44
N ILE A 52 4.44 -8.08 -4.28
CA ILE A 52 3.37 -7.78 -5.25
C ILE A 52 2.07 -7.38 -4.52
N LEU A 53 1.69 -8.10 -3.47
CA LEU A 53 0.53 -7.77 -2.64
C LEU A 53 0.67 -6.39 -1.98
N ALA A 54 1.86 -6.05 -1.49
CA ALA A 54 2.13 -4.73 -0.91
C ALA A 54 1.94 -3.60 -1.94
N ILE A 55 2.37 -3.82 -3.18
CA ILE A 55 2.15 -2.88 -4.29
C ILE A 55 0.66 -2.75 -4.59
N ILE A 56 -0.09 -3.85 -4.63
CA ILE A 56 -1.53 -3.85 -4.86
C ILE A 56 -2.25 -3.03 -3.76
N PHE A 57 -1.91 -3.24 -2.50
CA PHE A 57 -2.48 -2.46 -1.40
C PHE A 57 -2.12 -0.98 -1.48
N TYR A 58 -0.87 -0.66 -1.80
CA TYR A 58 -0.46 0.73 -2.00
C TYR A 58 -1.25 1.40 -3.12
N LEU A 59 -1.44 0.73 -4.26
CA LEU A 59 -2.27 1.22 -5.36
C LEU A 59 -3.74 1.38 -4.95
N ALA A 60 -4.30 0.44 -4.19
CA ALA A 60 -5.66 0.54 -3.68
C ALA A 60 -5.85 1.78 -2.78
N ILE A 61 -4.88 2.08 -1.90
CA ILE A 61 -4.90 3.29 -1.06
C ILE A 61 -4.84 4.56 -1.93
N ILE A 62 -4.00 4.58 -2.98
CA ILE A 62 -3.94 5.71 -3.91
C ILE A 62 -5.29 5.91 -4.61
N ILE A 63 -5.89 4.83 -5.12
CA ILE A 63 -7.19 4.89 -5.81
C ILE A 63 -8.26 5.45 -4.86
N LEU A 64 -8.32 4.96 -3.61
CA LEU A 64 -9.25 5.47 -2.61
C LEU A 64 -9.03 6.96 -2.31
N ARG A 65 -7.77 7.41 -2.21
CA ARG A 65 -7.46 8.84 -2.02
C ARG A 65 -7.93 9.69 -3.19
N VAL A 66 -7.67 9.25 -4.43
CA VAL A 66 -8.09 9.96 -5.64
C VAL A 66 -9.62 10.02 -5.72
N LEU A 67 -10.30 8.90 -5.43
CA LEU A 67 -11.76 8.86 -5.41
C LEU A 67 -12.35 9.82 -4.38
N TYR A 68 -11.80 9.86 -3.16
CA TYR A 68 -12.21 10.80 -2.12
C TYR A 68 -12.02 12.26 -2.56
N LEU A 69 -10.89 12.59 -3.19
CA LEU A 69 -10.62 13.93 -3.71
C LEU A 69 -11.59 14.32 -4.83
N LEU A 70 -11.91 13.40 -5.75
CA LEU A 70 -12.88 13.64 -6.82
C LEU A 70 -14.28 13.87 -6.26
N LEU A 71 -14.73 13.05 -5.32
CA LEU A 71 -16.03 13.20 -4.66
C LEU A 71 -16.12 14.51 -3.87
N SER A 72 -15.08 14.85 -3.12
CA SER A 72 -15.00 16.13 -2.40
C SER A 72 -15.09 17.31 -3.37
N ARG A 73 -14.36 17.25 -4.49
CA ARG A 73 -14.37 18.31 -5.50
C ARG A 73 -15.74 18.45 -6.18
N LEU A 74 -16.41 17.34 -6.49
CA LEU A 74 -17.77 17.34 -7.02
C LEU A 74 -18.76 17.96 -6.02
N TRP A 75 -18.65 17.61 -4.74
CA TRP A 75 -19.51 18.19 -3.70
C TRP A 75 -19.33 19.71 -3.58
N PHE A 76 -18.10 20.21 -3.64
CA PHE A 76 -17.83 21.65 -3.66
C PHE A 76 -18.36 22.34 -4.92
N LEU A 77 -18.36 21.67 -6.08
CA LEU A 77 -18.90 22.21 -7.33
C LEU A 77 -20.42 22.27 -7.35
N ILE A 78 -21.10 21.28 -6.76
CA ILE A 78 -22.57 21.23 -6.65
C ILE A 78 -23.12 22.27 -5.67
N LYS A 79 -22.32 22.63 -4.65
CA LYS A 79 -22.73 23.58 -3.61
C LYS A 79 -22.44 25.05 -3.95
N LYS A 80 -21.90 25.33 -5.13
CA LYS A 80 -21.64 26.66 -5.68
C LYS A 80 -22.73 27.03 -6.68
#